data_AF-A0A9R1BHY1-F1
#
_entry.id   AF-A0A9R1BHY1-F1
#
_cell.length_a   1.000
_cell.length_b   1.000
_cell.length_c   1.000
_cell.angle_alpha   90.00
_cell.angle_beta   90.00
_cell.angle_gamma   90.00
#
_symmetry.space_group_name_H-M   'P 1'
#
loop_
_entity.id
_entity.type
_entity.pdbx_description
1 polymer ?
#
loop_
_entity_poly.entity_id
_entity_poly.type
_entity_poly.pdbx_seq_one_letter_code
_entity_poly.pdbx_strand_id
1 'polypeptide(L)'
;MLDELAKLTLQRRIVVVKRFLNFVIQSQFGLRDSCQESISVTIVRVLNVKALATWEVDSVGNLTGIPASMYLMLVQAGKSSVETGTEIYINYGNKGNEELLYLYGFVVDNNPDDYLMVHYPVEALRQLQSADVKMKLIEMQKAELRCLLPTSLLDRGFLGTSTSSSEDDNKKNASHFSSYSWSGQRKVPSYLHKNVFPQEFLSTLRTIAMQEHELEQVASLLGEVGSSEDGEPSDAEIKSAIWEVCGDHGALGLLVDLLRVKMAELEEGTGTEASDSQLLEKFDFNDPDDSLSATVEGVEATKSRVNRRSCIVYRRGQKQLTRMFLREAERLLELSAEEQT
;
A
#
# COMPACT_ATOMS: atom_id res chain seq x y z
N MET A 1 43.76 42.38 16.06
CA MET A 1 44.27 41.01 16.17
C MET A 1 43.19 40.18 16.84
N LEU A 2 42.17 39.89 16.05
CA LEU A 2 41.19 38.84 16.24
C LEU A 2 41.71 37.74 15.31
N ASP A 3 42.35 36.71 15.86
CA ASP A 3 42.61 35.45 15.16
C ASP A 3 43.28 34.47 16.11
N GLU A 4 42.56 33.41 16.47
CA GLU A 4 43.00 32.00 16.56
C GLU A 4 41.94 31.22 17.36
N LEU A 5 40.97 30.63 16.67
CA LEU A 5 40.96 29.22 16.28
C LEU A 5 40.65 28.24 17.43
N ALA A 6 39.38 28.19 17.80
CA ALA A 6 38.75 26.92 18.18
C ALA A 6 37.70 26.58 17.10
N LYS A 7 38.17 26.09 15.95
CA LYS A 7 37.33 25.36 15.00
C LYS A 7 36.94 24.03 15.67
N LEU A 8 35.83 24.03 16.42
CA LEU A 8 35.14 22.80 16.78
C LEU A 8 34.35 22.34 15.56
N THR A 9 35.03 21.57 14.72
CA THR A 9 34.43 20.81 13.62
C THR A 9 33.50 19.78 14.23
N LEU A 10 32.20 20.11 14.34
CA LEU A 10 31.17 19.19 14.84
C LEU A 10 30.87 18.13 13.77
N GLN A 11 31.69 17.08 13.72
CA GLN A 11 31.37 15.88 12.93
C GLN A 11 30.34 15.04 13.70
N ARG A 12 29.14 14.91 13.09
CA ARG A 12 28.08 13.92 13.41
C ARG A 12 27.62 13.88 14.88
N ARG A 13 26.52 14.58 15.20
CA ARG A 13 25.81 14.37 16.48
C ARG A 13 25.12 13.01 16.49
N ILE A 14 25.61 12.09 17.33
CA ILE A 14 24.93 10.84 17.67
C ILE A 14 23.97 11.14 18.83
N VAL A 15 22.67 10.91 18.64
CA VAL A 15 21.69 11.01 19.72
C VAL A 15 21.50 9.61 20.30
N VAL A 16 21.96 9.41 21.54
CA VAL A 16 21.71 8.17 22.30
C VAL A 16 20.37 8.32 23.02
N VAL A 17 19.31 7.75 22.44
CA VAL A 17 17.95 7.81 22.99
C VAL A 17 17.80 6.74 24.08
N LYS A 18 17.86 7.16 25.36
CA LYS A 18 17.73 6.25 26.53
C LYS A 18 16.29 5.92 26.94
N ARG A 19 15.26 6.47 26.30
CA ARG A 19 13.86 6.23 26.67
C ARG A 19 12.95 6.22 25.45
N PHE A 20 12.50 5.04 25.05
CA PHE A 20 11.26 4.89 24.29
C PHE A 20 10.42 3.77 24.90
N LEU A 21 9.12 4.07 25.06
CA LEU A 21 7.95 3.22 25.30
C LEU A 21 8.15 1.91 26.10
N ASN A 22 7.47 1.82 27.26
CA ASN A 22 7.00 0.62 27.98
C ASN A 22 7.28 -0.76 27.35
N PHE A 23 8.54 -1.09 27.19
CA PHE A 23 9.08 -2.43 27.17
C PHE A 23 10.09 -2.43 28.31
N VAL A 24 9.84 -3.27 29.30
CA VAL A 24 10.81 -3.55 30.35
C VAL A 24 12.04 -4.16 29.66
N ILE A 25 13.03 -3.33 29.36
CA ILE A 25 14.38 -3.79 29.08
C ILE A 25 15.19 -3.45 30.33
N GLN A 26 15.37 -4.47 31.16
CA GLN A 26 16.16 -4.44 32.39
C GLN A 26 17.63 -4.23 31.99
N SER A 27 18.11 -2.99 32.05
CA SER A 27 19.53 -2.67 31.86
C SER A 27 20.29 -3.00 33.14
N GLN A 28 21.17 -4.01 33.08
CA GLN A 28 22.34 -4.05 33.94
C GLN A 28 23.40 -3.09 33.39
N PHE A 29 24.22 -2.58 34.30
CA PHE A 29 25.44 -1.80 34.15
C PHE A 29 25.33 -0.27 34.25
N GLY A 30 25.96 0.22 35.32
CA GLY A 30 25.97 1.59 35.79
C GLY A 30 26.83 2.51 34.93
N LEU A 31 26.43 3.78 34.94
CA LEU A 31 27.12 4.88 34.29
C LEU A 31 27.91 5.66 35.33
N ARG A 32 29.19 5.88 35.05
CA ARG A 32 30.01 6.90 35.71
C ARG A 32 29.63 8.27 35.18
N ASP A 33 29.55 9.22 36.11
CA ASP A 33 29.30 10.63 35.89
C ASP A 33 30.37 11.29 35.01
N SER A 34 29.94 11.83 33.86
CA SER A 34 30.51 13.06 33.31
C SER A 34 29.55 13.67 32.28
N CYS A 35 28.98 14.81 32.64
CA CYS A 35 28.30 15.80 31.80
C CYS A 35 27.49 15.28 30.59
N GLN A 36 26.30 14.70 30.84
CA GLN A 36 25.27 14.63 29.81
C GLN A 36 24.43 15.90 29.88
N GLU A 37 24.63 16.84 28.96
CA GLU A 37 23.58 17.79 28.59
C GLU A 37 22.36 16.96 28.15
N SER A 38 21.30 17.00 28.96
CA SER A 38 20.07 16.27 28.68
C SER A 38 19.33 16.96 27.54
N ILE A 39 19.62 16.55 26.30
CA ILE A 39 18.77 16.91 25.16
C ILE A 39 17.48 16.11 25.32
N SER A 40 16.41 16.78 25.75
CA SER A 40 15.05 16.22 25.64
C SER A 40 14.67 16.23 24.17
N VAL A 41 14.79 15.08 23.51
CA VAL A 41 14.28 14.90 22.15
C VAL A 41 12.86 14.39 22.26
N THR A 42 11.89 15.25 21.99
CA THR A 42 10.53 14.81 21.68
C THR A 42 10.56 14.24 20.27
N ILE A 43 10.48 12.93 20.14
CA ILE A 43 10.35 12.26 18.84
C ILE A 43 8.86 12.24 18.51
N VAL A 44 8.48 12.94 17.46
CA VAL A 44 7.11 12.91 16.96
C VAL A 44 7.05 12.24 15.60
N ARG A 45 5.87 11.69 15.33
CA ARG A 45 5.63 10.57 14.44
C ARG A 45 5.03 11.10 13.16
N VAL A 46 5.74 11.01 12.03
CA VAL A 46 5.22 11.43 10.72
C VAL A 46 5.80 10.52 9.63
N LEU A 47 4.94 10.06 8.72
CA LEU A 47 5.36 9.46 7.46
C LEU A 47 5.83 10.56 6.48
N ASN A 48 6.97 10.31 5.84
CA ASN A 48 7.83 11.16 5.01
C ASN A 48 7.14 12.32 4.24
N VAL A 49 7.47 13.61 4.47
CA VAL A 49 8.57 14.39 3.82
C VAL A 49 9.47 15.13 4.85
N LYS A 50 9.12 15.04 6.14
CA LYS A 50 9.80 15.77 7.24
C LYS A 50 10.74 14.90 8.10
N ALA A 51 10.96 13.64 7.74
CA ALA A 51 11.83 12.76 8.51
C ALA A 51 13.27 13.27 8.47
N LEU A 52 13.80 13.64 9.63
CA LEU A 52 15.15 14.19 9.77
C LEU A 52 16.16 13.12 10.17
N ALA A 53 15.71 11.90 10.48
CA ALA A 53 16.53 10.88 11.12
C ALA A 53 16.23 9.44 10.67
N THR A 54 17.28 8.61 10.62
CA THR A 54 17.25 7.16 10.34
C THR A 54 17.94 6.36 11.44
N TRP A 55 17.53 5.11 11.61
CA TRP A 55 18.17 4.18 12.55
C TRP A 55 19.37 3.51 11.92
N GLU A 56 20.44 3.37 12.69
CA GLU A 56 21.69 2.73 12.30
C GLU A 56 22.16 1.79 13.41
N VAL A 57 22.89 0.74 13.02
CA VAL A 57 23.43 -0.27 13.96
C VAL A 57 24.94 -0.16 14.00
N ASP A 58 25.48 0.04 15.20
CA ASP A 58 26.90 -0.03 15.49
C ASP A 58 27.22 -1.42 16.07
N SER A 59 27.50 -2.35 15.15
CA SER A 59 27.74 -3.76 15.50
C SER A 59 28.98 -3.96 16.37
N VAL A 60 30.01 -3.13 16.18
CA VAL A 60 31.32 -3.27 16.85
C VAL A 60 31.45 -2.33 18.05
N GLY A 61 30.72 -1.22 18.08
CA GLY A 61 30.83 -0.20 19.12
C GLY A 61 31.82 0.90 18.78
N ASN A 62 32.19 1.06 17.50
CA ASN A 62 33.19 2.06 17.08
C ASN A 62 32.68 3.50 17.19
N LEU A 63 31.37 3.69 17.07
CA LEU A 63 30.73 5.01 17.07
C LEU A 63 30.14 5.35 18.44
N THR A 64 29.55 4.36 19.09
CA THR A 64 28.82 4.51 20.36
C THR A 64 29.66 4.13 21.59
N GLY A 65 30.80 3.45 21.38
CA GLY A 65 31.56 2.80 22.45
C GLY A 65 30.93 1.50 22.97
N ILE A 66 29.81 1.06 22.39
CA ILE A 66 29.04 -0.09 22.86
C ILE A 66 28.78 -1.04 21.68
N PRO A 67 29.32 -2.27 21.72
CA PRO A 67 29.05 -3.28 20.70
C PRO A 67 27.55 -3.61 20.57
N ALA A 68 27.12 -3.94 19.37
CA ALA A 68 25.73 -4.28 19.04
C ALA A 68 24.70 -3.24 19.51
N SER A 69 25.04 -1.95 19.40
CA SER A 69 24.14 -0.86 19.78
C SER A 69 23.42 -0.26 18.57
N MET A 70 22.31 0.42 18.84
CA MET A 70 21.51 1.12 17.83
C MET A 70 21.51 2.61 18.13
N TYR A 71 21.61 3.44 17.11
CA TYR A 71 21.60 4.89 17.25
C TYR A 71 20.80 5.56 16.13
N LEU A 72 20.37 6.79 16.40
CA LEU A 72 19.63 7.59 15.44
C LEU A 72 20.57 8.59 14.76
N MET A 73 20.65 8.55 13.44
CA MET A 73 21.47 9.43 12.62
C MET A 73 20.59 10.48 11.94
N LEU A 74 20.96 11.75 12.05
CA LEU A 74 20.30 12.82 11.30
C LEU A 74 20.72 12.77 9.82
N VAL A 75 19.75 12.72 8.91
CA VAL A 75 19.94 12.50 7.46
C VAL A 75 20.35 13.79 6.72
N GLN A 76 20.33 14.95 7.38
CA GLN A 76 20.61 16.23 6.73
C GLN A 76 22.10 16.41 6.41
N ALA A 77 22.49 15.99 5.21
CA ALA A 77 23.76 16.36 4.59
C ALA A 77 23.78 17.89 4.34
N GLY A 78 24.40 18.64 5.26
CA GLY A 78 24.74 20.06 5.04
C GLY A 78 24.19 21.06 6.07
N LYS A 79 23.29 20.68 6.98
CA LYS A 79 22.93 21.51 8.14
C LYS A 79 23.63 20.98 9.39
N SER A 80 24.55 21.77 9.92
CA SER A 80 25.38 21.43 11.10
C SER A 80 24.64 21.56 12.43
N SER A 81 23.40 22.04 12.43
CA SER A 81 22.59 22.20 13.64
C SER A 81 21.10 22.10 13.32
N VAL A 82 20.37 21.44 14.22
CA VAL A 82 18.92 21.53 14.35
C VAL A 82 18.65 22.61 15.40
N GLU A 83 17.75 23.55 15.11
CA GLU A 83 17.40 24.61 16.05
C GLU A 83 16.84 24.01 17.35
N THR A 84 17.30 24.53 18.49
CA THR A 84 16.84 24.08 19.81
C THR A 84 15.33 24.27 19.91
N GLY A 85 14.62 23.22 20.35
CA GLY A 85 13.16 23.20 20.40
C GLY A 85 12.50 22.63 19.13
N THR A 86 13.26 22.38 18.07
CA THR A 86 12.74 21.68 16.88
C THR A 86 12.54 20.20 17.17
N GLU A 87 11.35 19.73 16.83
CA GLU A 87 10.95 18.33 16.92
C GLU A 87 11.65 17.47 15.87
N ILE A 88 12.13 16.28 16.26
CA ILE A 88 12.84 15.36 15.37
C ILE A 88 11.88 14.25 14.95
N TYR A 89 11.64 14.14 13.65
CA TYR A 89 10.80 13.11 13.05
C TYR A 89 11.64 11.97 12.45
N ILE A 90 11.13 10.74 12.54
CA ILE A 90 11.71 9.54 11.90
C ILE A 90 10.74 9.00 10.85
N ASN A 91 11.27 8.36 9.81
CA ASN A 91 10.45 7.72 8.78
C ASN A 91 10.05 6.30 9.21
N TYR A 92 8.76 6.00 9.17
CA TYR A 92 8.21 4.66 9.44
C TYR A 92 8.24 3.74 8.22
N GLY A 93 8.64 4.26 7.05
CA GLY A 93 8.61 3.57 5.77
C GLY A 93 7.32 3.83 5.00
N ASN A 94 7.21 3.20 3.83
CA ASN A 94 6.09 3.36 2.91
C ASN A 94 4.93 2.47 3.40
N LYS A 95 4.06 3.02 4.26
CA LYS A 95 2.96 2.30 4.91
C LYS A 95 1.62 2.95 4.57
N GLY A 96 0.66 2.14 4.15
CA GLY A 96 -0.71 2.59 3.92
C GLY A 96 -1.45 2.91 5.22
N ASN A 97 -2.57 3.63 5.12
CA ASN A 97 -3.27 4.13 6.31
C ASN A 97 -3.89 3.01 7.14
N GLU A 98 -4.26 1.88 6.53
CA GLU A 98 -4.73 0.69 7.26
C GLU A 98 -3.66 0.17 8.23
N GLU A 99 -2.42 0.03 7.76
CA GLU A 99 -1.29 -0.41 8.59
C GLU A 99 -0.95 0.63 9.66
N LEU A 100 -0.94 1.92 9.28
CA LEU A 100 -0.66 3.01 10.22
C LEU A 100 -1.69 3.09 11.34
N LEU A 101 -2.96 2.95 11.01
CA LEU A 101 -4.04 3.01 11.98
C LEU A 101 -3.97 1.80 12.92
N TYR A 102 -3.82 0.59 12.37
CA TYR A 102 -3.84 -0.65 13.15
C TYR A 102 -2.63 -0.80 14.07
N LEU A 103 -1.42 -0.51 13.56
CA LEU A 103 -0.18 -0.73 14.33
C LEU A 103 0.25 0.48 15.16
N TYR A 104 -0.06 1.70 14.71
CA TYR A 104 0.49 2.92 15.31
C TYR A 104 -0.56 3.91 15.80
N GLY A 105 -1.85 3.71 15.48
CA GLY A 105 -2.96 4.51 15.99
C GLY A 105 -3.10 5.89 15.34
N PHE A 106 -2.55 6.10 14.15
CA PHE A 106 -2.69 7.35 13.41
C PHE A 106 -2.81 7.09 11.91
N VAL A 107 -3.21 8.12 11.17
CA VAL A 107 -3.28 8.10 9.71
C VAL A 107 -2.68 9.37 9.14
N VAL A 108 -2.28 9.31 7.89
CA VAL A 108 -1.77 10.45 7.14
C VAL A 108 -2.82 10.86 6.12
N ASP A 109 -3.17 12.15 6.14
CA ASP A 109 -4.06 12.68 5.13
C ASP A 109 -3.37 12.71 3.76
N ASN A 110 -4.08 12.32 2.71
CA ASN A 110 -3.54 12.14 1.35
C ASN A 110 -2.26 11.28 1.31
N ASN A 111 -2.25 10.16 2.04
CA ASN A 111 -1.11 9.24 2.08
C ASN A 111 -0.84 8.63 0.69
N PRO A 112 0.32 8.87 0.05
CA PRO A 112 0.62 8.32 -1.28
C PRO A 112 0.87 6.80 -1.27
N ASP A 113 1.18 6.23 -0.10
CA ASP A 113 1.44 4.80 0.09
C ASP A 113 0.17 4.03 0.50
N ASP A 114 -1.01 4.69 0.48
CA ASP A 114 -2.27 4.03 0.78
C ASP A 114 -2.66 3.03 -0.31
N TYR A 115 -3.48 2.05 0.06
CA TYR A 115 -3.92 1.00 -0.83
C TYR A 115 -5.35 0.58 -0.56
N LEU A 116 -5.98 -0.01 -1.58
CA LEU A 116 -7.29 -0.63 -1.49
C LEU A 116 -7.14 -2.16 -1.47
N MET A 117 -7.63 -2.82 -0.43
CA MET A 117 -7.66 -4.29 -0.37
C MET A 117 -8.95 -4.85 -0.96
N VAL A 118 -8.90 -5.57 -2.07
CA VAL A 118 -10.07 -6.22 -2.69
C VAL A 118 -10.07 -7.70 -2.36
N HIS A 119 -11.19 -8.23 -1.86
CA HIS A 119 -11.36 -9.65 -1.58
C HIS A 119 -12.06 -10.34 -2.74
N TYR A 120 -11.63 -11.57 -3.07
CA TYR A 120 -12.40 -12.38 -4.01
C TYR A 120 -13.70 -12.86 -3.37
N PRO A 121 -14.76 -13.09 -4.15
CA PRO A 121 -16.06 -13.50 -3.64
C PRO A 121 -16.06 -15.02 -3.35
N VAL A 122 -15.22 -15.48 -2.42
CA VAL A 122 -15.00 -16.91 -2.15
C VAL A 122 -16.28 -17.59 -1.65
N GLU A 123 -17.09 -16.90 -0.87
CA GLU A 123 -18.38 -17.40 -0.36
C GLU A 123 -19.38 -17.64 -1.49
N ALA A 124 -19.41 -16.75 -2.49
CA ALA A 124 -20.27 -16.91 -3.66
C ALA A 124 -19.75 -18.02 -4.58
N LEU A 125 -18.42 -18.13 -4.74
CA LEU A 125 -17.78 -19.18 -5.52
C LEU A 125 -18.15 -20.59 -5.04
N ARG A 126 -18.19 -20.81 -3.73
CA ARG A 126 -18.52 -22.12 -3.13
C ARG A 126 -19.94 -22.61 -3.42
N GLN A 127 -20.85 -21.73 -3.84
CA GLN A 127 -22.25 -22.07 -4.12
C GLN A 127 -22.47 -22.54 -5.56
N LEU A 128 -21.45 -22.43 -6.42
CA LEU A 128 -21.53 -22.79 -7.83
C LEU A 128 -21.31 -24.30 -8.02
N GLN A 129 -21.96 -24.89 -9.04
CA GLN A 129 -21.74 -26.30 -9.39
C GLN A 129 -20.29 -26.56 -9.84
N SER A 130 -19.63 -25.56 -10.43
CA SER A 130 -18.25 -25.59 -10.89
C SER A 130 -17.21 -25.18 -9.83
N ALA A 131 -17.61 -25.03 -8.56
CA ALA A 131 -16.75 -24.53 -7.49
C ALA A 131 -15.44 -25.32 -7.35
N ASP A 132 -15.52 -26.65 -7.31
CA ASP A 132 -14.36 -27.52 -7.09
C ASP A 132 -13.30 -27.37 -8.20
N VAL A 133 -13.74 -27.29 -9.46
CA VAL A 133 -12.84 -27.14 -10.61
C VAL A 133 -12.19 -25.75 -10.59
N LYS A 134 -12.97 -24.69 -10.36
CA LYS A 134 -12.44 -23.32 -10.27
C LYS A 134 -11.47 -23.17 -9.11
N MET A 135 -11.78 -23.72 -7.94
CA MET A 135 -10.89 -23.69 -6.78
C MET A 135 -9.57 -24.41 -7.08
N LYS A 136 -9.62 -25.58 -7.72
CA LYS A 136 -8.40 -26.28 -8.15
C LYS A 136 -7.56 -25.43 -9.11
N LEU A 137 -8.18 -24.78 -10.10
CA LEU A 137 -7.46 -23.90 -11.03
C LEU A 137 -6.84 -22.68 -10.33
N ILE A 138 -7.51 -22.09 -9.34
CA ILE A 138 -7.00 -20.98 -8.53
C ILE A 138 -5.80 -21.45 -7.69
N GLU A 139 -5.87 -22.64 -7.10
CA GLU A 139 -4.78 -23.25 -6.33
C GLU A 139 -3.54 -23.53 -7.20
N MET A 140 -3.74 -24.08 -8.40
CA MET A 140 -2.65 -24.34 -9.34
C MET A 140 -1.97 -23.05 -9.82
N GLN A 141 -2.73 -21.95 -9.91
CA GLN A 141 -2.22 -20.61 -10.21
C GLN A 141 -1.52 -19.93 -9.03
N LYS A 142 -1.52 -20.56 -7.83
CA LYS A 142 -1.00 -19.99 -6.58
C LYS A 142 -1.59 -18.60 -6.28
N ALA A 143 -2.84 -18.40 -6.67
CA ALA A 143 -3.51 -17.13 -6.49
C ALA A 143 -3.72 -16.83 -5.00
N GLU A 144 -3.48 -15.58 -4.62
CA GLU A 144 -3.83 -15.09 -3.28
C GLU A 144 -5.36 -15.01 -3.13
N LEU A 145 -5.87 -14.81 -1.90
CA LEU A 145 -7.31 -14.63 -1.63
C LEU A 145 -7.75 -13.16 -1.60
N ARG A 146 -6.82 -12.25 -1.79
CA ARG A 146 -7.04 -10.81 -1.83
C ARG A 146 -6.04 -10.16 -2.77
N CYS A 147 -6.38 -8.99 -3.27
CA CYS A 147 -5.47 -8.15 -4.03
C CYS A 147 -5.30 -6.81 -3.31
N LEU A 148 -4.04 -6.35 -3.20
CA LEU A 148 -3.76 -4.99 -2.77
C LEU A 148 -3.60 -4.12 -4.03
N LEU A 149 -4.32 -3.01 -4.06
CA LEU A 149 -4.25 -2.02 -5.12
C LEU A 149 -3.66 -0.71 -4.55
N PRO A 150 -2.32 -0.54 -4.61
CA PRO A 150 -1.65 0.69 -4.19
C PRO A 150 -2.07 1.89 -5.02
N THR A 151 -2.15 3.06 -4.39
CA THR A 151 -2.49 4.34 -5.05
C THR A 151 -1.61 4.61 -6.28
N SER A 152 -0.32 4.26 -6.20
CA SER A 152 0.65 4.43 -7.29
C SER A 152 0.34 3.67 -8.59
N LEU A 153 -0.57 2.68 -8.56
CA LEU A 153 -1.05 2.03 -9.79
C LEU A 153 -1.85 3.01 -10.67
N LEU A 154 -2.56 3.95 -10.05
CA LEU A 154 -3.42 4.92 -10.74
C LEU A 154 -2.61 5.92 -11.59
N ASP A 155 -1.33 6.13 -11.28
CA ASP A 155 -0.43 7.03 -12.03
C ASP A 155 -0.25 6.61 -13.49
N ARG A 156 -0.42 5.31 -13.77
CA ARG A 156 -0.25 4.70 -15.10
C ARG A 156 -1.58 4.52 -15.86
N GLY A 157 -2.71 4.76 -15.19
CA GLY A 157 -4.04 4.53 -15.71
C GLY A 157 -4.53 5.54 -16.74
N PHE A 158 -5.83 5.50 -17.00
CA PHE A 158 -6.51 6.47 -17.85
C PHE A 158 -6.64 7.84 -17.19
N LEU A 159 -6.74 7.87 -15.85
CA LEU A 159 -6.90 9.08 -15.05
C LEU A 159 -5.60 9.60 -14.44
N GLY A 160 -4.47 8.96 -14.73
CA GLY A 160 -3.16 9.37 -14.21
C GLY A 160 -2.73 10.76 -14.70
N THR A 161 -2.15 11.56 -13.81
CA THR A 161 -1.67 12.94 -14.10
C THR A 161 -0.36 13.01 -14.87
N SER A 162 0.09 11.89 -15.46
CA SER A 162 1.39 11.78 -16.12
C SER A 162 1.46 12.61 -17.41
N THR A 163 1.79 13.90 -17.30
CA THR A 163 2.31 14.75 -18.37
C THR A 163 3.78 14.43 -18.66
N SER A 164 4.11 13.16 -18.86
CA SER A 164 5.44 12.74 -19.30
C SER A 164 5.31 11.76 -20.46
N SER A 165 5.27 12.34 -21.66
CA SER A 165 5.74 11.70 -22.88
C SER A 165 7.26 11.48 -22.78
N SER A 166 7.68 10.59 -21.90
CA SER A 166 9.04 10.04 -21.89
C SER A 166 8.94 8.62 -22.41
N GLU A 167 9.15 8.45 -23.71
CA GLU A 167 9.17 7.16 -24.41
C GLU A 167 10.33 6.23 -23.99
N ASP A 168 11.14 6.56 -22.96
CA ASP A 168 12.47 5.97 -22.80
C ASP A 168 12.70 4.95 -21.68
N ASP A 169 11.70 4.56 -20.88
CA ASP A 169 11.88 3.47 -19.88
C ASP A 169 11.00 2.23 -20.10
N ASN A 170 10.20 2.21 -21.17
CA ASN A 170 9.25 1.12 -21.43
C ASN A 170 9.90 -0.20 -21.89
N LYS A 171 11.23 -0.24 -22.05
CA LYS A 171 11.96 -1.41 -22.55
C LYS A 171 12.28 -2.45 -21.48
N LYS A 172 12.15 -2.14 -20.18
CA LYS A 172 12.46 -3.09 -19.09
C LYS A 172 11.24 -3.79 -18.48
N ASN A 173 10.03 -3.26 -18.65
CA ASN A 173 8.80 -3.88 -18.15
C ASN A 173 7.92 -4.50 -19.25
N ALA A 174 8.18 -4.20 -20.52
CA ALA A 174 7.56 -4.90 -21.65
C ALA A 174 8.02 -6.37 -21.75
N SER A 175 9.07 -6.78 -21.05
CA SER A 175 9.67 -8.12 -21.16
C SER A 175 8.97 -9.22 -20.36
N HIS A 176 7.91 -8.92 -19.61
CA HIS A 176 7.12 -9.94 -18.89
C HIS A 176 5.78 -10.27 -19.53
N PHE A 177 5.39 -9.58 -20.61
CA PHE A 177 4.22 -9.93 -21.40
C PHE A 177 4.61 -10.94 -22.47
N SER A 178 4.98 -12.16 -22.05
CA SER A 178 5.15 -13.26 -23.00
C SER A 178 3.80 -13.58 -23.62
N SER A 179 3.59 -13.11 -24.86
CA SER A 179 2.65 -13.62 -25.86
C SER A 179 1.54 -14.52 -25.32
N TYR A 180 0.48 -13.92 -24.78
CA TYR A 180 -0.66 -14.64 -24.19
C TYR A 180 -1.49 -15.47 -25.18
N SER A 181 -1.18 -15.47 -26.47
CA SER A 181 -1.93 -16.27 -27.43
C SER A 181 -1.17 -17.52 -27.83
N TRP A 182 -1.76 -18.67 -27.51
CA TRP A 182 -1.29 -20.00 -27.90
C TRP A 182 -1.68 -20.34 -29.33
N SER A 183 -2.86 -19.88 -29.75
CA SER A 183 -3.42 -20.17 -31.07
C SER A 183 -3.12 -19.05 -32.10
N GLY A 184 -2.72 -17.87 -31.62
CA GLY A 184 -2.64 -16.63 -32.40
C GLY A 184 -4.01 -16.05 -32.78
N GLN A 185 -5.12 -16.63 -32.32
CA GLN A 185 -6.48 -16.22 -32.69
C GLN A 185 -6.94 -14.98 -31.92
N ARG A 186 -6.65 -14.91 -30.61
CA ARG A 186 -7.00 -13.73 -29.80
C ARG A 186 -5.99 -12.61 -29.98
N LYS A 187 -6.47 -11.46 -30.46
CA LYS A 187 -5.67 -10.23 -30.57
C LYS A 187 -5.33 -9.69 -29.18
N VAL A 188 -4.14 -9.11 -29.06
CA VAL A 188 -3.73 -8.41 -27.84
C VAL A 188 -4.60 -7.15 -27.69
N PRO A 189 -5.26 -6.94 -26.53
CA PRO A 189 -6.10 -5.78 -26.32
C PRO A 189 -5.33 -4.47 -26.40
N SER A 190 -5.91 -3.45 -27.04
CA SER A 190 -5.24 -2.16 -27.22
C SER A 190 -5.05 -1.42 -25.90
N TYR A 191 -5.97 -1.62 -24.95
CA TYR A 191 -5.95 -0.99 -23.62
C TYR A 191 -4.94 -1.60 -22.65
N LEU A 192 -4.23 -2.68 -23.02
CA LEU A 192 -3.33 -3.40 -22.10
C LEU A 192 -2.27 -2.50 -21.48
N HIS A 193 -1.74 -1.53 -22.23
CA HIS A 193 -0.73 -0.58 -21.76
C HIS A 193 -1.26 0.45 -20.75
N LYS A 194 -2.58 0.57 -20.60
CA LYS A 194 -3.27 1.43 -19.63
C LYS A 194 -3.91 0.66 -18.48
N ASN A 195 -3.77 -0.66 -18.47
CA ASN A 195 -4.31 -1.49 -17.41
C ASN A 195 -3.52 -1.27 -16.11
N VAL A 196 -4.21 -0.76 -15.09
CA VAL A 196 -3.64 -0.51 -13.76
C VAL A 196 -3.68 -1.73 -12.84
N PHE A 197 -4.42 -2.78 -13.20
CA PHE A 197 -4.65 -3.92 -12.34
C PHE A 197 -3.56 -5.00 -12.53
N PRO A 198 -3.05 -5.62 -11.44
CA PRO A 198 -2.04 -6.66 -11.55
C PRO A 198 -2.51 -7.86 -12.40
N GLN A 199 -1.62 -8.42 -13.21
CA GLN A 199 -1.97 -9.56 -14.08
C GLN A 199 -2.39 -10.81 -13.29
N GLU A 200 -1.75 -11.07 -12.16
CA GLU A 200 -2.11 -12.16 -11.25
C GLU A 200 -3.54 -12.02 -10.71
N PHE A 201 -3.93 -10.78 -10.41
CA PHE A 201 -5.29 -10.47 -9.96
C PHE A 201 -6.30 -10.71 -11.09
N LEU A 202 -6.03 -10.18 -12.28
CA LEU A 202 -6.92 -10.37 -13.43
C LEU A 202 -7.02 -11.84 -13.85
N SER A 203 -5.93 -12.60 -13.84
CA SER A 203 -5.95 -14.04 -14.13
C SER A 203 -6.86 -14.81 -13.18
N THR A 204 -6.80 -14.46 -11.89
CA THR A 204 -7.67 -15.04 -10.88
C THR A 204 -9.13 -14.68 -11.16
N LEU A 205 -9.42 -13.41 -11.47
CA LEU A 205 -10.78 -12.97 -11.82
C LEU A 205 -11.32 -13.64 -13.10
N ARG A 206 -10.47 -13.91 -14.10
CA ARG A 206 -10.86 -14.68 -15.30
C ARG A 206 -11.30 -16.09 -14.91
N THR A 207 -10.54 -16.75 -14.05
CA THR A 207 -10.88 -18.08 -13.53
C THR A 207 -12.22 -18.08 -12.79
N ILE A 208 -12.47 -17.05 -11.99
CA ILE A 208 -13.72 -16.88 -11.21
C ILE A 208 -14.90 -16.62 -12.14
N ALA A 209 -14.76 -15.71 -13.10
CA ALA A 209 -15.81 -15.27 -14.01
C ALA A 209 -16.15 -16.29 -15.11
N MET A 210 -15.25 -17.24 -15.37
CA MET A 210 -15.39 -18.26 -16.41
C MET A 210 -16.71 -19.04 -16.30
N GLN A 211 -17.41 -19.21 -17.41
CA GLN A 211 -18.66 -19.96 -17.53
C GLN A 211 -18.41 -21.47 -17.68
N GLU A 212 -19.44 -22.30 -17.51
CA GLU A 212 -19.31 -23.77 -17.59
C GLU A 212 -18.83 -24.26 -18.96
N HIS A 213 -19.35 -23.70 -20.05
CA HIS A 213 -18.89 -24.04 -21.41
C HIS A 213 -17.46 -23.56 -21.72
N GLU A 214 -16.98 -22.52 -21.02
CA GLU A 214 -15.60 -22.03 -21.13
C GLU A 214 -14.66 -22.93 -20.33
N LEU A 215 -15.09 -23.43 -19.16
CA LEU A 215 -14.38 -24.44 -18.38
C LEU A 215 -14.11 -25.71 -19.18
N GLU A 216 -15.11 -26.20 -19.92
CA GLU A 216 -14.98 -27.36 -20.81
C GLU A 216 -13.94 -27.10 -21.92
N GLN A 217 -13.93 -25.91 -22.51
CA GLN A 217 -12.95 -25.52 -23.54
C GLN A 217 -11.54 -25.44 -22.96
N VAL A 218 -11.37 -24.85 -21.79
CA VAL A 218 -10.07 -24.80 -21.10
C VAL A 218 -9.59 -26.21 -20.77
N ALA A 219 -10.47 -27.11 -20.31
CA ALA A 219 -10.12 -28.50 -20.07
C ALA A 219 -9.69 -29.23 -21.35
N SER A 220 -10.34 -28.96 -22.49
CA SER A 220 -9.94 -29.49 -23.80
C SER A 220 -8.54 -29.00 -24.20
N LEU A 221 -8.27 -27.70 -24.08
CA LEU A 221 -6.96 -27.11 -24.41
C LEU A 221 -5.84 -27.68 -23.53
N LEU A 222 -6.09 -27.85 -22.24
CA LEU A 222 -5.12 -28.44 -21.31
C LEU A 222 -4.93 -29.94 -21.54
N GLY A 223 -5.95 -30.66 -22.00
CA GLY A 223 -5.89 -32.08 -22.35
C GLY A 223 -5.17 -32.36 -23.68
N GLU A 224 -5.29 -31.47 -24.67
CA GLU A 224 -4.59 -31.55 -25.95
C GLU A 224 -3.09 -31.26 -25.82
N VAL A 225 -2.69 -30.45 -24.84
CA VAL A 225 -1.29 -30.03 -24.62
C VAL A 225 -0.55 -30.92 -23.60
N GLY A 226 -1.27 -31.75 -22.84
CA GLY A 226 -0.70 -32.77 -21.94
C GLY A 226 -0.15 -34.03 -22.64
N SER A 227 -0.10 -34.07 -23.98
CA SER A 227 0.34 -35.25 -24.72
C SER A 227 1.87 -35.45 -24.78
N SER A 228 2.66 -34.63 -24.08
CA SER A 228 4.08 -34.89 -23.82
C SER A 228 4.30 -35.20 -22.33
N GLU A 229 4.23 -36.48 -22.00
CA GLU A 229 4.68 -37.11 -20.74
C GLU A 229 4.10 -36.55 -19.41
N ASP A 230 2.93 -37.08 -19.00
CA ASP A 230 2.43 -37.29 -17.62
C ASP A 230 2.59 -36.19 -16.54
N GLY A 231 2.77 -34.92 -16.91
CA GLY A 231 2.83 -33.79 -15.97
C GLY A 231 1.49 -33.07 -15.77
N GLU A 232 1.22 -32.60 -14.55
CA GLU A 232 0.15 -31.59 -14.34
C GLU A 232 0.50 -30.30 -15.10
N PRO A 233 -0.49 -29.59 -15.69
CA PRO A 233 -0.23 -28.38 -16.44
C PRO A 233 0.36 -27.30 -15.52
N SER A 234 1.36 -26.59 -16.04
CA SER A 234 2.02 -25.51 -15.33
C SER A 234 1.13 -24.27 -15.21
N ASP A 235 1.43 -23.41 -14.22
CA ASP A 235 0.74 -22.14 -13.99
C ASP A 235 0.63 -21.29 -15.27
N ALA A 236 1.72 -21.17 -16.03
CA ALA A 236 1.74 -20.38 -17.26
C ALA A 236 0.81 -20.96 -18.36
N GLU A 237 0.72 -22.29 -18.45
CA GLU A 237 -0.16 -22.97 -19.41
C GLU A 237 -1.63 -22.77 -19.05
N ILE A 238 -1.96 -22.89 -17.76
CA ILE A 238 -3.32 -22.63 -17.25
C ILE A 238 -3.73 -21.18 -17.53
N LYS A 239 -2.90 -20.21 -17.15
CA LYS A 239 -3.19 -18.78 -17.37
C LYS A 239 -3.40 -18.45 -18.84
N SER A 240 -2.61 -19.07 -19.72
CA SER A 240 -2.71 -18.85 -21.16
C SER A 240 -3.96 -19.50 -21.76
N ALA A 241 -4.29 -20.74 -21.37
CA ALA A 241 -5.51 -21.40 -21.82
C ALA A 241 -6.77 -20.64 -21.39
N ILE A 242 -6.82 -20.18 -20.13
CA ILE A 242 -7.91 -19.36 -19.60
C ILE A 242 -8.02 -18.04 -20.36
N TRP A 243 -6.89 -17.37 -20.63
CA TRP A 243 -6.87 -16.14 -21.42
C TRP A 243 -7.44 -16.34 -22.82
N GLU A 244 -7.02 -17.40 -23.51
CA GLU A 244 -7.44 -17.69 -24.88
C GLU A 244 -8.96 -17.84 -24.97
N VAL A 245 -9.56 -18.60 -24.03
CA VAL A 245 -11.00 -18.86 -23.98
C VAL A 245 -11.78 -17.62 -23.51
N CYS A 246 -11.44 -17.07 -22.33
CA CYS A 246 -12.30 -16.09 -21.65
C CYS A 246 -11.98 -14.63 -22.00
N GLY A 247 -10.72 -14.33 -22.35
CA GLY A 247 -10.24 -12.94 -22.44
C GLY A 247 -10.43 -12.16 -21.14
N ASP A 248 -10.61 -10.83 -21.23
CA ASP A 248 -10.71 -9.93 -20.07
C ASP A 248 -12.14 -9.54 -19.68
N HIS A 249 -13.10 -9.59 -20.60
CA HIS A 249 -14.41 -8.94 -20.42
C HIS A 249 -15.17 -9.43 -19.18
N GLY A 250 -15.28 -10.75 -19.00
CA GLY A 250 -15.94 -11.32 -17.81
C GLY A 250 -15.23 -10.96 -16.51
N ALA A 251 -13.90 -10.96 -16.51
CA ALA A 251 -13.09 -10.58 -15.34
C ALA A 251 -13.23 -9.11 -14.98
N LEU A 252 -13.26 -8.23 -15.99
CA LEU A 252 -13.48 -6.78 -15.80
C LEU A 252 -14.90 -6.49 -15.32
N GLY A 253 -15.90 -7.21 -15.82
CA GLY A 253 -17.28 -7.12 -15.31
C GLY A 253 -17.35 -7.47 -13.83
N LEU A 254 -16.76 -8.61 -13.45
CA LEU A 254 -16.67 -9.03 -12.05
C LEU A 254 -15.91 -8.00 -11.18
N LEU A 255 -14.81 -7.43 -11.69
CA LEU A 255 -14.05 -6.40 -10.98
C LEU A 255 -14.90 -5.15 -10.69
N VAL A 256 -15.66 -4.68 -11.68
CA VAL A 256 -16.58 -3.55 -11.51
C VAL A 256 -17.61 -3.85 -10.42
N ASP A 257 -18.21 -5.04 -10.44
CA ASP A 257 -19.18 -5.45 -9.43
C ASP A 257 -18.56 -5.51 -8.02
N LEU A 258 -17.36 -6.09 -7.89
CA LEU A 258 -16.63 -6.14 -6.63
C LEU A 258 -16.34 -4.74 -6.07
N LEU A 259 -15.91 -3.81 -6.91
CA LEU A 259 -15.63 -2.43 -6.50
C LEU A 259 -16.90 -1.65 -6.15
N ARG A 260 -18.02 -1.93 -6.81
CA ARG A 260 -19.34 -1.35 -6.48
C ARG A 260 -19.86 -1.86 -5.14
N VAL A 261 -19.78 -3.16 -4.89
CA VAL A 261 -20.14 -3.75 -3.59
C VAL A 261 -19.27 -3.15 -2.50
N LYS A 262 -17.95 -3.09 -2.71
CA LYS A 262 -17.03 -2.47 -1.76
C LYS A 262 -17.37 -1.00 -1.47
N MET A 263 -17.73 -0.23 -2.49
CA MET A 263 -18.17 1.17 -2.29
C MET A 263 -19.44 1.22 -1.42
N ALA A 264 -20.43 0.37 -1.73
CA ALA A 264 -21.67 0.32 -0.96
C ALA A 264 -21.41 -0.03 0.52
N GLU A 265 -20.54 -1.00 0.80
CA GLU A 265 -20.13 -1.37 2.17
C GLU A 265 -19.39 -0.23 2.89
N LEU A 266 -18.53 0.50 2.18
CA LEU A 266 -17.84 1.66 2.76
C LEU A 266 -18.80 2.80 3.10
N GLU A 267 -19.84 3.02 2.30
CA GLU A 267 -20.84 4.06 2.53
C GLU A 267 -21.94 3.65 3.52
N GLU A 268 -22.16 2.33 3.69
CA GLU A 268 -23.14 1.79 4.63
C GLU A 268 -22.84 2.27 6.05
N GLY A 269 -23.81 2.97 6.65
CA GLY A 269 -23.71 3.52 8.01
C GLY A 269 -22.73 4.69 8.19
N THR A 270 -21.89 5.03 7.20
CA THR A 270 -20.91 6.13 7.32
C THR A 270 -21.13 7.30 6.34
N GLY A 271 -21.97 7.13 5.32
CA GLY A 271 -22.29 8.15 4.32
C GLY A 271 -21.23 8.26 3.21
N THR A 272 -21.33 9.30 2.39
CA THR A 272 -20.47 9.46 1.19
C THR A 272 -19.10 10.07 1.50
N GLU A 273 -18.17 9.99 0.53
CA GLU A 273 -16.88 10.70 0.58
C GLU A 273 -17.06 12.20 0.88
N ALA A 274 -18.05 12.85 0.26
CA ALA A 274 -18.34 14.27 0.46
C ALA A 274 -18.82 14.57 1.89
N SER A 275 -19.61 13.67 2.48
CA SER A 275 -20.02 13.77 3.89
C SER A 275 -18.82 13.71 4.82
N ASP A 276 -17.84 12.84 4.54
CA ASP A 276 -16.61 12.75 5.33
C ASP A 276 -15.73 14.00 5.21
N SER A 277 -15.63 14.60 4.03
CA SER A 277 -14.95 15.89 3.85
C SER A 277 -15.60 16.99 4.68
N GLN A 278 -16.93 17.10 4.67
CA GLN A 278 -17.65 18.07 5.51
C GLN A 278 -17.46 17.81 7.01
N LEU A 279 -17.37 16.54 7.41
CA LEU A 279 -17.07 16.19 8.81
C LEU A 279 -15.67 16.69 9.18
N LEU A 280 -14.65 16.42 8.36
CA LEU A 280 -13.29 16.87 8.63
C LEU A 280 -13.15 18.39 8.68
N GLU A 281 -13.82 19.12 7.79
CA GLU A 281 -13.89 20.58 7.85
C GLU A 281 -14.43 21.06 9.21
N LYS A 282 -15.52 20.45 9.71
CA LYS A 282 -16.07 20.77 11.04
C LYS A 282 -15.12 20.43 12.20
N PHE A 283 -14.22 19.46 12.03
CA PHE A 283 -13.20 19.15 13.03
C PHE A 283 -12.14 20.25 13.13
N ASP A 284 -11.82 20.89 12.00
CA ASP A 284 -10.82 21.96 11.91
C ASP A 284 -11.40 23.31 12.40
N PHE A 285 -12.71 23.55 12.26
CA PHE A 285 -13.37 24.77 12.78
C PHE A 285 -13.69 24.73 14.28
N ASN A 286 -13.92 23.54 14.85
CA ASN A 286 -14.20 23.37 16.27
C ASN A 286 -12.91 23.16 17.05
N ASP A 287 -11.92 24.03 16.90
CA ASP A 287 -10.79 24.05 17.83
C ASP A 287 -11.28 24.67 19.14
N PRO A 288 -11.42 23.90 20.24
CA PRO A 288 -11.59 24.52 21.52
C PRO A 288 -10.25 25.18 21.84
N ASP A 289 -10.30 26.48 22.04
CA ASP A 289 -9.27 27.25 22.72
C ASP A 289 -8.65 26.40 23.85
N ASP A 290 -7.34 26.51 23.96
CA ASP A 290 -6.33 25.72 24.66
C ASP A 290 -6.53 25.59 26.20
N SER A 291 -7.74 25.22 26.64
CA SER A 291 -8.21 25.35 28.03
C SER A 291 -8.83 24.07 28.61
N LEU A 292 -8.57 22.90 28.02
CA LEU A 292 -8.86 21.64 28.72
C LEU A 292 -7.70 21.36 29.68
N SER A 293 -7.91 21.77 30.94
CA SER A 293 -7.05 21.40 32.07
C SER A 293 -6.66 19.92 32.00
N ALA A 294 -5.40 19.61 32.34
CA ALA A 294 -4.77 18.28 32.33
C ALA A 294 -5.41 17.29 33.34
N THR A 295 -6.72 17.15 33.27
CA THR A 295 -7.54 16.16 33.97
C THR A 295 -7.61 14.90 33.10
N VAL A 296 -7.75 13.74 33.75
CA VAL A 296 -7.84 12.44 33.08
C VAL A 296 -8.97 12.43 32.04
N GLU A 297 -10.09 13.08 32.34
CA GLU A 297 -11.25 13.25 31.45
C GLU A 297 -10.92 14.09 30.20
N GLY A 298 -10.12 15.17 30.33
CA GLY A 298 -9.68 15.99 29.20
C GLY A 298 -8.75 15.22 28.24
N VAL A 299 -7.90 14.34 28.78
CA VAL A 299 -7.01 13.48 27.99
C VAL A 299 -7.81 12.39 27.24
N GLU A 300 -8.83 11.80 27.87
CA GLU A 300 -9.72 10.83 27.22
C GLU A 300 -10.59 11.46 26.12
N ALA A 301 -11.12 12.66 26.36
CA ALA A 301 -11.87 13.42 25.37
C ALA A 301 -10.99 13.75 24.14
N THR A 302 -9.74 14.16 24.38
CA THR A 302 -8.78 14.45 23.31
C THR A 302 -8.41 13.21 22.51
N LYS A 303 -8.13 12.07 23.17
CA LYS A 303 -7.88 10.79 22.50
C LYS A 303 -9.09 10.33 21.66
N SER A 304 -10.29 10.48 22.20
CA SER A 304 -11.54 10.16 21.49
C SER A 304 -11.72 11.04 20.25
N ARG A 305 -11.38 12.35 20.33
CA ARG A 305 -11.40 13.27 19.18
C ARG A 305 -10.38 12.87 18.11
N VAL A 306 -9.14 12.55 18.49
CA VAL A 306 -8.09 12.11 17.56
C VAL A 306 -8.48 10.80 16.87
N ASN A 307 -8.96 9.81 17.61
CA ASN A 307 -9.40 8.54 17.04
C ASN A 307 -10.56 8.74 16.06
N ARG A 308 -11.56 9.55 16.41
CA ARG A 308 -12.66 9.89 15.49
C ARG A 308 -12.16 10.54 14.21
N ARG A 309 -11.26 11.52 14.33
CA ARG A 309 -10.65 12.17 13.15
C ARG A 309 -9.90 11.15 12.29
N SER A 310 -9.08 10.29 12.89
CA SER A 310 -8.34 9.24 12.17
C SER A 310 -9.27 8.27 11.43
N CYS A 311 -10.38 7.85 12.05
CA CYS A 311 -11.39 7.01 11.39
C CYS A 311 -12.01 7.71 10.17
N ILE A 312 -12.32 9.01 10.27
CA ILE A 312 -12.93 9.76 9.16
C ILE A 312 -11.92 9.95 8.02
N VAL A 313 -10.66 10.28 8.33
CA VAL A 313 -9.60 10.39 7.30
C VAL A 313 -9.40 9.05 6.59
N TYR A 314 -9.29 7.95 7.33
CA TYR A 314 -9.11 6.61 6.75
C TYR A 314 -10.27 6.24 5.83
N ARG A 315 -11.51 6.31 6.32
CA ARG A 315 -12.68 5.87 5.52
C ARG A 315 -12.92 6.77 4.30
N ARG A 316 -12.65 8.08 4.41
CA ARG A 316 -12.66 9.00 3.25
C ARG A 316 -11.66 8.55 2.20
N GLY A 317 -10.42 8.26 2.61
CA GLY A 317 -9.36 7.78 1.71
C GLY A 317 -9.74 6.47 1.03
N GLN A 318 -10.30 5.51 1.76
CA GLN A 318 -10.75 4.24 1.19
C GLN A 318 -11.89 4.42 0.16
N LYS A 319 -12.85 5.31 0.42
CA LYS A 319 -13.92 5.66 -0.57
C LYS A 319 -13.32 6.32 -1.80
N GLN A 320 -12.42 7.29 -1.61
CA GLN A 320 -11.76 7.96 -2.71
C GLN A 320 -10.98 6.98 -3.60
N LEU A 321 -10.18 6.08 -3.01
CA LEU A 321 -9.45 5.05 -3.76
C LEU A 321 -10.39 4.09 -4.47
N THR A 322 -11.44 3.62 -3.80
CA THR A 322 -12.45 2.75 -4.42
C THR A 322 -13.09 3.41 -5.63
N ARG A 323 -13.45 4.70 -5.53
CA ARG A 323 -14.01 5.48 -6.64
C ARG A 323 -13.04 5.61 -7.81
N MET A 324 -11.76 5.83 -7.54
CA MET A 324 -10.73 5.97 -8.58
C MET A 324 -10.51 4.64 -9.31
N PHE A 325 -10.32 3.53 -8.58
CA PHE A 325 -10.18 2.20 -9.20
C PHE A 325 -11.44 1.75 -9.93
N LEU A 326 -12.63 2.07 -9.40
CA LEU A 326 -13.89 1.76 -10.08
C LEU A 326 -13.97 2.42 -11.45
N ARG A 327 -13.57 3.69 -11.57
CA ARG A 327 -13.54 4.38 -12.88
C ARG A 327 -12.55 3.76 -13.85
N GLU A 328 -11.37 3.34 -13.38
CA GLU A 328 -10.40 2.63 -14.23
C GLU A 328 -10.96 1.28 -14.70
N ALA A 329 -11.63 0.53 -13.82
CA ALA A 329 -12.26 -0.74 -14.17
C ALA A 329 -13.42 -0.58 -15.16
N GLU A 330 -14.30 0.40 -14.94
CA GLU A 330 -15.41 0.72 -15.85
C GLU A 330 -14.87 1.10 -17.25
N ARG A 331 -13.79 1.89 -17.31
CA ARG A 331 -13.18 2.28 -18.58
C ARG A 331 -12.56 1.09 -19.32
N LEU A 332 -11.88 0.20 -18.61
CA LEU A 332 -11.35 -1.04 -19.20
C LEU A 332 -12.47 -1.93 -19.71
N LEU A 333 -13.58 -2.04 -18.96
CA LEU A 333 -14.73 -2.85 -19.35
C LEU A 333 -15.37 -2.32 -20.64
N GLU A 334 -15.57 -1.01 -20.76
CA GLU A 334 -16.04 -0.36 -22.00
C GLU A 334 -15.15 -0.73 -23.19
N LEU A 335 -13.84 -0.53 -23.08
CA LEU A 335 -12.89 -0.82 -24.16
C LEU A 335 -12.85 -2.33 -24.50
N SER A 336 -12.99 -3.20 -23.50
CA SER A 336 -13.05 -4.64 -23.71
C SER A 336 -14.29 -5.06 -24.50
N ALA A 337 -15.40 -4.35 -24.37
CA ALA A 337 -16.64 -4.62 -25.11
C ALA A 337 -16.53 -4.13 -26.56
N GLU A 338 -15.93 -2.96 -26.78
CA GLU A 338 -15.69 -2.39 -28.12
C GLU A 338 -14.77 -3.27 -28.96
N GLU A 339 -13.81 -3.96 -28.35
CA GLU A 339 -12.89 -4.86 -29.06
C GLU A 339 -13.48 -6.25 -29.37
N GLN A 340 -14.66 -6.57 -28.83
CA GLN A 340 -15.38 -7.83 -29.11
C GLN A 340 -16.35 -7.72 -30.30
N THR A 341 -16.68 -6.50 -30.74
CA THR A 341 -17.56 -6.21 -31.88
C THR A 341 -16.82 -6.11 -33.20
#